data_AF-A0A7J2YML2-F1
#
_entry.id   AF-A0A7J2YML2-F1
#
_cell.length_a   1.000
_cell.length_b   1.000
_cell.length_c   1.000
_cell.angle_alpha   90.00
_cell.angle_beta   90.00
_cell.angle_gamma   90.00
#
_symmetry.space_group_name_H-M   'P 1'
#
loop_
_entity.id
_entity.type
_entity.pdbx_description
1 polymer ?
#
loop_
_entity_poly.entity_id
_entity_poly.type
_entity_poly.pdbx_seq_one_letter_code
_entity_poly.pdbx_strand_id
1 'polypeptide(L)'
;ARLLEGHYNNNPKEIEKHYAESVRLTPENPERQRDYLCFLARMEKYEQAQKVFEHAITIEACRSSGLLYVPYANILLDARKNKEAERVLEKGLPTVRKDAISQVYIMYGQALAYQRKFEQAENSFETGLKIVSVANGLDDVYLKYVKYLAGRKRFDRATQIIQEAMAKLPLGNLVRLYVEYSKLLRQKREFPKAIAILEEGIQKIPSKYNLYSLYWEYCDLLKSQKDFDGAIAVLKRGIKHVSLEHKGDALLLEYSKLNRKLSNWQEAENALKYGIKNTPIGEGLKVLYLEYSTQLLFQRRYDEALSCLNEAINRLPKKSHGVLKLRINEISEEKKKRPQKTHKTIIGEKEKRFAISKPVSLEETSGCEFKEVKGSNPVRSISSVVDEYVVAWLNSLKSGGRILWGIRNEDRVVVGVKASYSERDEIRRVVMDKLLQITPKIAPTSYSLNFHEVIDDNQEPMNDLYVFEVAVPHPDPNLTLYATGKNEVFVKTDSGIKKLDVSEFQAEVIKRQNILKNQKP
;
A
#
# COMPACT_ATOMS: atom_id res chain seq x y z
N ALA A 1 -15.67 23.57 28.91
CA ALA A 1 -14.59 22.57 28.72
C ALA A 1 -14.78 21.77 27.44
N ARG A 2 -15.71 20.80 27.34
CA ARG A 2 -15.91 19.97 26.12
C ARG A 2 -16.08 20.76 24.81
N LEU A 3 -16.83 21.87 24.84
CA LEU A 3 -17.00 22.77 23.67
C LEU A 3 -15.68 23.46 23.26
N LEU A 4 -14.81 23.77 24.22
CA LEU A 4 -13.53 24.43 23.99
C LEU A 4 -12.50 23.47 23.37
N GLU A 5 -12.63 22.16 23.58
CA GLU A 5 -11.76 21.15 22.97
C GLU A 5 -12.00 20.97 21.47
N GLY A 6 -13.22 21.27 20.99
CA GLY A 6 -13.55 21.22 19.56
C GLY A 6 -12.92 22.34 18.74
N HIS A 7 -12.43 23.40 19.39
CA HIS A 7 -11.73 24.51 18.74
C HIS A 7 -10.22 24.27 18.84
N TYR A 8 -9.61 23.87 17.73
CA TYR A 8 -8.18 23.53 17.54
C TYR A 8 -7.15 24.61 17.97
N ASN A 9 -7.59 25.74 18.54
CA ASN A 9 -6.77 26.89 18.93
C ASN A 9 -6.74 27.18 20.44
N ASN A 10 -7.37 26.37 21.29
CA ASN A 10 -7.40 26.66 22.73
C ASN A 10 -6.16 26.10 23.46
N ASN A 11 -5.55 26.96 24.29
CA ASN A 11 -4.39 26.64 25.11
C ASN A 11 -4.74 25.51 26.11
N PRO A 12 -4.02 24.38 26.15
CA PRO A 12 -4.32 23.27 27.06
C PRO A 12 -4.41 23.68 28.54
N LYS A 13 -3.63 24.69 28.95
CA LYS A 13 -3.68 25.24 30.32
C LYS A 13 -5.00 25.94 30.61
N GLU A 14 -5.61 26.57 29.62
CA GLU A 14 -6.90 27.25 29.76
C GLU A 14 -8.05 26.24 29.79
N ILE A 15 -7.99 25.21 28.94
CA ILE A 15 -8.95 24.10 28.94
C ILE A 15 -8.95 23.39 30.30
N GLU A 16 -7.76 23.13 30.85
CA GLU A 16 -7.60 22.52 32.18
C GLU A 16 -8.26 23.34 33.28
N LYS A 17 -8.08 24.68 33.28
CA LYS A 17 -8.75 25.57 34.24
C LYS A 17 -10.27 25.39 34.20
N HIS A 18 -10.86 25.24 33.01
CA HIS A 18 -12.29 25.01 32.89
C HIS A 18 -12.74 23.64 33.42
N TYR A 19 -11.93 22.59 33.26
CA TYR A 19 -12.24 21.29 33.87
C TYR A 19 -12.11 21.33 35.39
N ALA A 20 -11.02 21.91 35.90
CA ALA A 20 -10.80 22.08 37.34
C ALA A 20 -11.92 22.92 37.98
N GLU A 21 -12.32 24.02 37.34
CA GLU A 21 -13.43 24.86 37.79
C GLU A 21 -14.77 24.12 37.73
N SER A 22 -15.02 23.34 36.68
CA SER A 22 -16.26 22.55 36.56
C SER A 22 -16.39 21.51 37.67
N VAL A 23 -15.27 20.89 38.09
CA VAL A 23 -15.22 19.97 39.22
C VAL A 23 -15.37 20.72 40.54
N ARG A 24 -14.74 21.89 40.69
CA ARG A 24 -14.87 22.73 41.89
C ARG A 24 -16.31 23.16 42.17
N LEU A 25 -17.06 23.50 41.12
CA LEU A 25 -18.45 23.98 41.24
C LEU A 25 -19.45 22.87 41.57
N THR A 26 -19.16 21.61 41.24
CA THR A 26 -20.03 20.45 41.51
C THR A 26 -19.18 19.21 41.78
N PRO A 27 -18.49 19.14 42.93
CA PRO A 27 -17.55 18.07 43.24
C PRO A 27 -18.21 16.69 43.28
N GLU A 28 -19.50 16.63 43.59
CA GLU A 28 -20.31 15.41 43.68
C GLU A 28 -20.72 14.81 42.33
N ASN A 29 -20.58 15.55 41.23
CA ASN A 29 -20.97 15.09 39.89
C ASN A 29 -19.91 14.13 39.29
N PRO A 30 -20.19 12.83 39.16
CA PRO A 30 -19.18 11.87 38.72
C PRO A 30 -18.81 12.00 37.25
N GLU A 31 -19.70 12.54 36.40
CA GLU A 31 -19.41 12.76 34.98
C GLU A 31 -18.37 13.86 34.78
N ARG A 32 -18.45 14.94 35.57
CA ARG A 32 -17.47 16.04 35.50
C ARG A 32 -16.10 15.59 36.00
N GLN A 33 -16.07 14.80 37.09
CA GLN A 33 -14.86 14.16 37.58
C GLN A 33 -14.24 13.24 36.52
N ARG A 34 -15.06 12.40 35.89
CA ARG A 34 -14.65 11.50 34.81
C ARG A 34 -14.05 12.26 33.64
N ASP A 35 -14.71 13.31 33.19
CA ASP A 35 -14.23 14.10 32.05
C ASP A 35 -12.90 14.77 32.35
N TYR A 36 -12.71 15.27 33.59
CA TYR A 36 -11.45 15.85 33.99
C TYR A 36 -10.32 14.80 34.03
N LEU A 37 -10.59 13.60 34.56
CA LEU A 37 -9.65 12.47 34.50
C LEU A 37 -9.26 12.14 33.06
N CYS A 38 -10.25 12.03 32.15
CA CYS A 38 -9.99 11.77 30.73
C CYS A 38 -9.19 12.89 30.06
N PHE A 39 -9.34 14.14 30.49
CA PHE A 39 -8.50 15.25 30.03
C PHE A 39 -7.06 15.12 30.54
N LEU A 40 -6.88 14.87 31.83
CA LEU A 40 -5.55 14.69 32.42
C LEU A 40 -4.82 13.50 31.82
N ALA A 41 -5.52 12.41 31.51
CA ALA A 41 -4.98 11.25 30.80
C ALA A 41 -4.39 11.64 29.43
N ARG A 42 -5.14 12.39 28.62
CA ARG A 42 -4.69 12.86 27.30
C ARG A 42 -3.50 13.81 27.36
N MET A 43 -3.38 14.56 28.46
CA MET A 43 -2.27 15.46 28.72
C MET A 43 -1.10 14.77 29.45
N GLU A 44 -1.18 13.45 29.67
CA GLU A 44 -0.18 12.64 30.40
C GLU A 44 0.14 13.17 31.82
N LYS A 45 -0.85 13.80 32.47
CA LYS A 45 -0.72 14.39 33.82
C LYS A 45 -1.14 13.42 34.91
N TYR A 46 -0.35 12.35 35.08
CA TYR A 46 -0.69 11.22 35.94
C TYR A 46 -0.85 11.57 37.43
N GLU A 47 0.05 12.39 37.99
CA GLU A 47 0.00 12.78 39.41
C GLU A 47 -1.23 13.63 39.73
N GLN A 48 -1.65 14.48 38.79
CA GLN A 48 -2.84 15.31 38.97
C GLN A 48 -4.10 14.46 38.86
N ALA A 49 -4.13 13.52 37.91
CA ALA A 49 -5.24 12.57 37.78
C ALA A 49 -5.42 11.73 39.05
N GLN A 50 -4.31 11.30 39.67
CA GLN A 50 -4.34 10.61 40.95
C GLN A 50 -5.01 11.46 42.04
N LYS A 51 -4.62 12.73 42.21
CA LYS A 51 -5.24 13.63 43.20
C LYS A 51 -6.74 13.81 42.97
N VAL A 52 -7.14 13.99 41.71
CA VAL A 52 -8.56 14.14 41.33
C VAL A 52 -9.34 12.88 41.67
N PHE A 53 -8.82 11.70 41.32
CA PHE A 53 -9.47 10.43 41.62
C PHE A 53 -9.58 10.19 43.13
N GLU A 54 -8.48 10.35 43.87
CA GLU A 54 -8.44 10.15 45.33
C GLU A 54 -9.42 11.07 46.06
N HIS A 55 -9.54 12.34 45.65
CA HIS A 55 -10.54 13.24 46.19
C HIS A 55 -11.96 12.81 45.81
N ALA A 56 -12.21 12.52 44.54
CA ALA A 56 -13.54 12.17 44.04
C ALA A 56 -14.10 10.91 44.71
N ILE A 57 -13.28 9.87 44.94
CA ILE A 57 -13.75 8.63 45.56
C ILE A 57 -14.07 8.75 47.06
N THR A 58 -13.68 9.84 47.73
CA THR A 58 -14.18 10.14 49.07
C THR A 58 -15.66 10.55 49.05
N ILE A 59 -16.15 11.07 47.93
CA ILE A 59 -17.53 11.53 47.77
C ILE A 59 -18.42 10.34 47.39
N GLU A 60 -19.49 10.10 48.16
CA GLU A 60 -20.35 8.92 47.99
C GLU A 60 -20.97 8.80 46.59
N ALA A 61 -21.48 9.92 46.06
CA ALA A 61 -22.07 9.96 44.71
C ALA A 61 -21.07 9.54 43.62
N CYS A 62 -19.81 9.94 43.74
CA CYS A 62 -18.74 9.58 42.82
C CYS A 62 -18.32 8.11 42.98
N ARG A 63 -18.17 7.66 44.24
CA ARG A 63 -17.76 6.29 44.56
C ARG A 63 -18.79 5.25 44.10
N SER A 64 -20.07 5.49 44.37
CA SER A 64 -21.18 4.59 44.03
C SER A 64 -21.49 4.55 42.53
N SER A 65 -21.15 5.61 41.78
CA SER A 65 -21.41 5.67 40.33
C SER A 65 -20.61 4.67 39.49
N GLY A 66 -19.48 4.19 40.00
CA GLY A 66 -18.57 3.33 39.25
C GLY A 66 -17.83 4.02 38.08
N LEU A 67 -18.16 5.27 37.73
CA LEU A 67 -17.72 5.93 36.49
C LEU A 67 -16.23 6.29 36.43
N LEU A 68 -15.57 6.38 37.58
CA LEU A 68 -14.19 6.86 37.69
C LEU A 68 -13.15 5.74 37.63
N TYR A 69 -13.52 4.51 37.99
CA TYR A 69 -12.57 3.41 38.15
C TYR A 69 -11.93 2.99 36.83
N VAL A 70 -12.71 2.90 35.75
CA VAL A 70 -12.18 2.52 34.43
C VAL A 70 -11.22 3.58 33.86
N PRO A 71 -11.59 4.88 33.77
CA PRO A 71 -10.66 5.91 33.32
C PRO A 71 -9.38 5.96 34.15
N TYR A 72 -9.49 5.89 35.48
CA TYR A 72 -8.31 5.95 36.35
C TYR A 72 -7.43 4.70 36.24
N ALA A 73 -8.03 3.50 36.13
CA ALA A 73 -7.27 2.28 35.87
C ALA A 73 -6.52 2.36 34.54
N ASN A 74 -7.07 3.03 33.52
CA ASN A 74 -6.39 3.19 32.23
C ASN A 74 -5.16 4.08 32.37
N ILE A 75 -5.30 5.20 33.09
CA ILE A 75 -4.19 6.11 33.45
C ILE A 75 -3.08 5.33 34.19
N LEU A 76 -3.46 4.46 35.14
CA LEU A 76 -2.49 3.64 35.87
C LEU A 76 -1.79 2.60 34.97
N LEU A 77 -2.49 1.97 34.04
CA LEU A 77 -1.90 1.05 33.06
C LEU A 77 -0.92 1.78 32.13
N ASP A 78 -1.28 2.96 31.64
CA ASP A 78 -0.41 3.80 30.80
C ASP A 78 0.86 4.22 31.57
N ALA A 79 0.70 4.56 32.85
CA ALA A 79 1.80 4.84 33.79
C ALA A 79 2.55 3.57 34.25
N ARG A 80 2.22 2.39 33.73
CA ARG A 80 2.78 1.06 34.10
C ARG A 80 2.61 0.69 35.58
N LYS A 81 1.69 1.33 36.30
CA LYS A 81 1.31 1.05 37.69
C LYS A 81 0.29 -0.10 37.75
N ASN A 82 0.65 -1.27 37.21
CA ASN A 82 -0.27 -2.39 36.97
C ASN A 82 -0.95 -2.93 38.24
N LYS A 83 -0.21 -2.97 39.37
CA LYS A 83 -0.74 -3.43 40.66
C LYS A 83 -1.77 -2.48 41.26
N GLU A 84 -1.60 -1.18 41.03
CA GLU A 84 -2.60 -0.18 41.45
C GLU A 84 -3.83 -0.26 40.55
N ALA A 85 -3.64 -0.44 39.24
CA ALA A 85 -4.74 -0.63 38.30
C ALA A 85 -5.60 -1.85 38.67
N GLU A 86 -4.97 -2.99 39.01
CA GLU A 86 -5.65 -4.19 39.51
C GLU A 86 -6.56 -3.87 40.70
N ARG A 87 -6.03 -3.21 41.74
CA ARG A 87 -6.80 -2.84 42.95
C ARG A 87 -7.94 -1.88 42.67
N VAL A 88 -7.71 -0.89 41.80
CA VAL A 88 -8.73 0.09 41.42
C VAL A 88 -9.89 -0.59 40.70
N LEU A 89 -9.58 -1.51 39.78
CA LEU A 89 -10.60 -2.27 39.05
C LEU A 89 -11.38 -3.21 39.96
N GLU A 90 -10.70 -3.92 40.86
CA GLU A 90 -11.31 -4.80 41.86
C GLU A 90 -12.28 -4.02 42.77
N LYS A 91 -11.84 -2.86 43.28
CA LYS A 91 -12.68 -1.98 44.10
C LYS A 91 -13.88 -1.42 43.33
N GLY A 92 -13.71 -1.13 42.04
CA GLY A 92 -14.76 -0.61 41.18
C GLY A 92 -15.82 -1.65 40.80
N LEU A 93 -15.42 -2.92 40.66
CA LEU A 93 -16.23 -4.01 40.09
C LEU A 93 -17.67 -4.11 40.65
N PRO A 94 -17.93 -3.98 41.96
CA PRO A 94 -19.30 -4.06 42.50
C PRO A 94 -20.23 -2.92 42.05
N THR A 95 -19.66 -1.80 41.61
CA THR A 95 -20.37 -0.56 41.23
C THR A 95 -20.34 -0.29 39.73
N VAL A 96 -19.70 -1.17 38.95
CA VAL A 96 -19.51 -0.98 37.51
C VAL A 96 -20.83 -1.10 36.77
N ARG A 97 -21.11 -0.11 35.94
CA ARG A 97 -22.26 -0.14 35.03
C ARG A 97 -22.10 -1.24 33.99
N LYS A 98 -23.24 -1.81 33.57
CA LYS A 98 -23.29 -2.88 32.57
C LYS A 98 -22.59 -2.52 31.25
N ASP A 99 -22.64 -1.27 30.81
CA ASP A 99 -22.00 -0.81 29.57
C ASP A 99 -20.48 -0.68 29.67
N ALA A 100 -19.92 -0.64 30.88
CA ALA A 100 -18.47 -0.58 31.12
C ALA A 100 -17.86 -1.94 31.53
N ILE A 101 -18.69 -2.97 31.73
CA ILE A 101 -18.25 -4.24 32.31
C ILE A 101 -17.24 -4.98 31.43
N SER A 102 -17.36 -4.89 30.11
CA SER A 102 -16.37 -5.44 29.17
C SER A 102 -14.99 -4.81 29.35
N GLN A 103 -14.93 -3.49 29.44
CA GLN A 103 -13.68 -2.74 29.62
C GLN A 103 -13.00 -3.12 30.93
N VAL A 104 -13.76 -3.30 32.01
CA VAL A 104 -13.22 -3.71 33.31
C VAL A 104 -12.51 -5.06 33.22
N TYR A 105 -13.17 -6.09 32.68
CA TYR A 105 -12.55 -7.42 32.56
C TYR A 105 -11.36 -7.42 31.59
N ILE A 106 -11.42 -6.65 30.49
CA ILE A 106 -10.28 -6.49 29.58
C ILE A 106 -9.08 -5.89 30.30
N MET A 107 -9.29 -4.77 31.01
CA MET A 107 -8.21 -4.05 31.69
C MET A 107 -7.69 -4.82 32.90
N TYR A 108 -8.55 -5.55 33.59
CA TYR A 108 -8.16 -6.40 34.72
C TYR A 108 -7.26 -7.55 34.24
N GLY A 109 -7.67 -8.23 33.16
CA GLY A 109 -6.83 -9.23 32.49
C GLY A 109 -5.49 -8.66 32.03
N GLN A 110 -5.46 -7.46 31.45
CA GLN A 110 -4.23 -6.77 31.04
C GLN A 110 -3.32 -6.42 32.22
N ALA A 111 -3.87 -5.85 33.30
CA ALA A 111 -3.14 -5.50 34.52
C ALA A 111 -2.46 -6.74 35.14
N LEU A 112 -3.18 -7.86 35.20
CA LEU A 112 -2.67 -9.15 35.66
C LEU A 112 -1.59 -9.70 34.72
N ALA A 113 -1.81 -9.61 33.41
CA ALA A 113 -0.84 -10.05 32.40
C ALA A 113 0.49 -9.29 32.48
N TYR A 114 0.46 -7.96 32.65
CA TYR A 114 1.68 -7.16 32.82
C TYR A 114 2.44 -7.50 34.10
N GLN A 115 1.75 -8.01 35.12
CA GLN A 115 2.34 -8.55 36.35
C GLN A 115 2.80 -10.01 36.21
N ARG A 116 2.71 -10.60 35.01
CA ARG A 116 2.99 -12.03 34.74
C ARG A 116 2.09 -13.01 35.48
N LYS A 117 0.94 -12.55 36.00
CA LYS A 117 -0.11 -13.39 36.61
C LYS A 117 -1.00 -14.01 35.52
N PHE A 118 -0.42 -14.86 34.67
CA PHE A 118 -1.05 -15.29 33.40
C PHE A 118 -2.35 -16.08 33.58
N GLU A 119 -2.41 -16.98 34.57
CA GLU A 119 -3.61 -17.77 34.84
C GLU A 119 -4.77 -16.90 35.33
N GLN A 120 -4.49 -15.94 36.22
CA GLN A 120 -5.49 -14.98 36.70
C GLN A 120 -5.96 -14.05 35.57
N ALA A 121 -5.04 -13.65 34.69
CA ALA A 121 -5.40 -12.87 33.51
C ALA A 121 -6.38 -13.63 32.60
N GLU A 122 -6.14 -14.91 32.36
CA GLU A 122 -7.06 -15.75 31.59
C GLU A 122 -8.40 -15.93 32.28
N ASN A 123 -8.41 -16.22 33.58
CA ASN A 123 -9.64 -16.32 34.35
C ASN A 123 -10.46 -15.02 34.30
N SER A 124 -9.80 -13.86 34.28
CA SER A 124 -10.46 -12.56 34.10
C SER A 124 -11.16 -12.45 32.75
N PHE A 125 -10.50 -12.84 31.65
CA PHE A 125 -11.13 -12.85 30.33
C PHE A 125 -12.29 -13.86 30.26
N GLU A 126 -12.10 -15.08 30.79
CA GLU A 126 -13.14 -16.11 30.79
C GLU A 126 -14.36 -15.73 31.63
N THR A 127 -14.14 -15.03 32.74
CA THR A 127 -15.22 -14.45 33.54
C THR A 127 -15.95 -13.36 32.74
N GLY A 128 -15.20 -12.51 32.04
CA GLY A 128 -15.76 -11.52 31.12
C GLY A 128 -16.65 -12.16 30.05
N LEU A 129 -16.20 -13.26 29.42
CA LEU A 129 -16.99 -13.98 28.41
C LEU A 129 -18.30 -14.57 28.94
N LYS A 130 -18.37 -14.90 30.24
CA LYS A 130 -19.58 -15.44 30.89
C LYS A 130 -20.59 -14.36 31.26
N ILE A 131 -20.11 -13.18 31.68
CA ILE A 131 -20.94 -12.13 32.28
C ILE A 131 -21.34 -11.05 31.27
N VAL A 132 -20.46 -10.72 30.34
CA VAL A 132 -20.66 -9.62 29.38
C VAL A 132 -21.65 -10.07 28.30
N SER A 133 -22.71 -9.29 28.10
CA SER A 133 -23.66 -9.53 26.99
C SER A 133 -23.19 -8.88 25.70
N VAL A 134 -23.73 -9.32 24.55
CA VAL A 134 -23.43 -8.74 23.23
C VAL A 134 -23.63 -7.22 23.21
N ALA A 135 -24.71 -6.72 23.82
CA ALA A 135 -25.01 -5.29 23.89
C ALA A 135 -23.98 -4.47 24.71
N ASN A 136 -23.18 -5.12 25.54
CA ASN A 136 -22.22 -4.50 26.45
C ASN A 136 -20.75 -4.73 26.05
N GLY A 137 -20.49 -5.06 24.77
CA GLY A 137 -19.13 -5.19 24.24
C GLY A 137 -18.48 -6.55 24.43
N LEU A 138 -19.27 -7.64 24.38
CA LEU A 138 -18.73 -9.01 24.43
C LEU A 138 -17.74 -9.29 23.29
N ASP A 139 -17.94 -8.67 22.12
CA ASP A 139 -17.04 -8.80 20.97
C ASP A 139 -15.63 -8.28 21.27
N ASP A 140 -15.51 -7.16 21.98
CA ASP A 140 -14.21 -6.62 22.39
C ASP A 140 -13.51 -7.54 23.40
N VAL A 141 -14.26 -8.21 24.29
CA VAL A 141 -13.68 -9.19 25.23
C VAL A 141 -13.09 -10.37 24.46
N TYR A 142 -13.83 -10.95 23.52
CA TYR A 142 -13.33 -12.02 22.64
C TYR A 142 -12.06 -11.58 21.89
N LEU A 143 -12.11 -10.42 21.23
CA LEU A 143 -10.98 -9.92 20.43
C LEU A 143 -9.73 -9.69 21.28
N LYS A 144 -9.88 -9.11 22.47
CA LYS A 144 -8.76 -8.88 23.39
C LYS A 144 -8.20 -10.18 23.94
N TYR A 145 -9.06 -11.14 24.28
CA TYR A 145 -8.63 -12.43 24.78
C TYR A 145 -7.87 -13.24 23.73
N VAL A 146 -8.39 -13.29 22.49
CA VAL A 146 -7.69 -13.94 21.36
C VAL A 146 -6.31 -13.33 21.13
N LYS A 147 -6.20 -11.98 21.13
CA LYS A 147 -4.91 -11.28 20.99
C LYS A 147 -3.95 -11.60 22.13
N TYR A 148 -4.45 -11.63 23.35
CA TYR A 148 -3.66 -12.01 24.53
C TYR A 148 -3.11 -13.43 24.39
N LEU A 149 -3.96 -14.42 24.05
CA LEU A 149 -3.55 -15.81 23.84
C LEU A 149 -2.54 -15.95 22.68
N ALA A 150 -2.77 -15.25 21.57
CA ALA A 150 -1.86 -15.24 20.42
C ALA A 150 -0.48 -14.67 20.79
N GLY A 151 -0.44 -13.55 21.52
CA GLY A 151 0.82 -12.97 22.03
C GLY A 151 1.57 -13.90 22.99
N ARG A 152 0.85 -14.78 23.68
CA ARG A 152 1.39 -15.86 24.53
C ARG A 152 1.72 -17.15 23.75
N LYS A 153 1.57 -17.15 22.41
CA LYS A 153 1.74 -18.31 21.52
C LYS A 153 0.80 -19.48 21.84
N ARG A 154 -0.32 -19.23 22.53
CA ARG A 154 -1.37 -20.23 22.82
C ARG A 154 -2.35 -20.32 21.66
N PHE A 155 -1.83 -20.72 20.50
CA PHE A 155 -2.56 -20.61 19.24
C PHE A 155 -3.83 -21.47 19.19
N ASP A 156 -3.79 -22.70 19.70
CA ASP A 156 -4.95 -23.60 19.59
C ASP A 156 -6.12 -23.11 20.46
N ARG A 157 -5.82 -22.64 21.68
CA ARG A 157 -6.83 -22.00 22.53
C ARG A 157 -7.35 -20.71 21.89
N ALA A 158 -6.49 -19.89 21.30
CA ALA A 158 -6.92 -18.68 20.58
C ALA A 158 -7.85 -19.01 19.40
N THR A 159 -7.55 -20.08 18.66
CA THR A 159 -8.39 -20.59 17.57
C THR A 159 -9.76 -21.05 18.08
N GLN A 160 -9.80 -21.78 19.20
CA GLN A 160 -11.07 -22.19 19.81
C GLN A 160 -11.92 -20.98 20.22
N ILE A 161 -11.31 -20.00 20.90
CA ILE A 161 -12.03 -18.81 21.38
C ILE A 161 -12.56 -17.97 20.21
N ILE A 162 -11.81 -17.82 19.12
CA ILE A 162 -12.29 -17.05 17.97
C ILE A 162 -13.42 -17.77 17.22
N GLN A 163 -13.38 -19.10 17.12
CA GLN A 163 -14.46 -19.89 16.54
C GLN A 163 -15.73 -19.82 17.40
N GLU A 164 -15.60 -19.88 18.73
CA GLU A 164 -16.70 -19.67 19.67
C GLU A 164 -17.32 -18.28 19.50
N ALA A 165 -16.48 -17.23 19.37
CA ALA A 165 -16.94 -15.87 19.13
C ALA A 165 -17.75 -15.78 17.82
N MET A 166 -17.26 -16.40 16.74
CA MET A 166 -17.93 -16.40 15.44
C MET A 166 -19.29 -17.12 15.46
N ALA A 167 -19.49 -18.10 16.34
CA ALA A 167 -20.76 -18.79 16.51
C ALA A 167 -21.79 -17.98 17.34
N LYS A 168 -21.34 -17.11 18.24
CA LYS A 168 -22.20 -16.39 19.20
C LYS A 168 -22.51 -14.95 18.80
N LEU A 169 -21.63 -14.29 18.05
CA LEU A 169 -21.74 -12.87 17.76
C LEU A 169 -22.52 -12.59 16.46
N PRO A 170 -23.20 -11.44 16.37
CA PRO A 170 -23.95 -11.09 15.17
C PRO A 170 -23.02 -10.74 14.00
N LEU A 171 -23.56 -10.82 12.78
CA LEU A 171 -22.82 -10.65 11.52
C LEU A 171 -21.96 -9.38 11.46
N GLY A 172 -22.43 -8.27 12.04
CA GLY A 172 -21.71 -7.00 12.05
C GLY A 172 -20.35 -7.06 12.75
N ASN A 173 -20.17 -7.94 13.72
CA ASN A 173 -18.91 -8.09 14.46
C ASN A 173 -17.96 -9.09 13.79
N LEU A 174 -18.46 -9.93 12.86
CA LEU A 174 -17.66 -11.00 12.26
C LEU A 174 -16.54 -10.48 11.37
N VAL A 175 -16.68 -9.31 10.73
CA VAL A 175 -15.62 -8.71 9.91
C VAL A 175 -14.29 -8.61 10.70
N ARG A 176 -14.35 -8.08 11.93
CA ARG A 176 -13.17 -7.96 12.81
C ARG A 176 -12.62 -9.33 13.20
N LEU A 177 -13.50 -10.31 13.45
CA LEU A 177 -13.10 -11.66 13.83
C LEU A 177 -12.40 -12.41 12.69
N TYR A 178 -12.92 -12.36 11.46
CA TYR A 178 -12.25 -12.99 10.31
C TYR A 178 -10.85 -12.41 10.07
N VAL A 179 -10.69 -11.09 10.18
CA VAL A 179 -9.37 -10.43 10.09
C VAL A 179 -8.42 -10.93 11.19
N GLU A 180 -8.87 -10.93 12.44
CA GLU A 180 -8.02 -11.37 13.56
C GLU A 180 -7.72 -12.88 13.50
N TYR A 181 -8.65 -13.69 13.01
CA TYR A 181 -8.42 -15.12 12.81
C TYR A 181 -7.38 -15.37 11.70
N SER A 182 -7.46 -14.62 10.60
CA SER A 182 -6.44 -14.67 9.56
C SER A 182 -5.05 -14.27 10.10
N LYS A 183 -4.97 -13.20 10.90
CA LYS A 183 -3.71 -12.80 11.56
C LYS A 183 -3.16 -13.86 12.50
N LEU A 184 -4.03 -14.54 13.25
CA LEU A 184 -3.65 -15.67 14.11
C LEU A 184 -3.03 -16.80 13.27
N LEU A 185 -3.69 -17.20 12.18
CA LEU A 185 -3.18 -18.24 11.26
C LEU A 185 -1.87 -17.82 10.58
N ARG A 186 -1.73 -16.54 10.21
CA ARG A 186 -0.47 -15.96 9.71
C ARG A 186 0.66 -16.09 10.71
N GLN A 187 0.42 -15.85 12.01
CA GLN A 187 1.43 -16.05 13.07
C GLN A 187 1.84 -17.52 13.21
N LYS A 188 0.90 -18.46 13.01
CA LYS A 188 1.18 -19.91 12.92
C LYS A 188 1.89 -20.33 11.63
N ARG A 189 2.10 -19.40 10.68
CA ARG A 189 2.59 -19.66 9.31
C ARG A 189 1.67 -20.55 8.46
N GLU A 190 0.39 -20.60 8.80
CA GLU A 190 -0.65 -21.34 8.05
C GLU A 190 -1.30 -20.45 6.99
N PHE A 191 -0.49 -19.93 6.05
CA PHE A 191 -0.93 -18.93 5.06
C PHE A 191 -2.14 -19.35 4.20
N PRO A 192 -2.22 -20.59 3.66
CA PRO A 192 -3.39 -21.01 2.88
C PRO A 192 -4.69 -20.98 3.69
N LYS A 193 -4.64 -21.36 4.98
CA LYS A 193 -5.82 -21.29 5.85
C LYS A 193 -6.17 -19.84 6.18
N ALA A 194 -5.16 -18.99 6.40
CA ALA A 194 -5.37 -17.57 6.64
C ALA A 194 -6.09 -16.89 5.45
N ILE A 195 -5.75 -17.27 4.21
CA ILE A 195 -6.43 -16.84 2.98
C ILE A 195 -7.85 -17.39 2.94
N ALA A 196 -8.04 -18.68 3.20
CA ALA A 196 -9.35 -19.33 3.16
C ALA A 196 -10.36 -18.67 4.13
N ILE A 197 -9.92 -18.33 5.34
CA ILE A 197 -10.73 -17.62 6.34
C ILE A 197 -11.15 -16.22 5.85
N LEU A 198 -10.26 -15.48 5.18
CA LEU A 198 -10.61 -14.16 4.62
C LEU A 198 -11.61 -14.29 3.47
N GLU A 199 -11.42 -15.26 2.58
CA GLU A 199 -12.34 -15.53 1.48
C GLU A 199 -13.72 -15.98 2.00
N GLU A 200 -13.75 -16.84 3.02
CA GLU A 200 -14.98 -17.24 3.71
C GLU A 200 -15.72 -16.03 4.28
N GLY A 201 -15.00 -15.12 4.95
CA GLY A 201 -15.58 -13.88 5.49
C GLY A 201 -16.16 -12.98 4.39
N ILE A 202 -15.47 -12.85 3.26
CA ILE A 202 -15.94 -12.06 2.10
C ILE A 202 -17.21 -12.69 1.49
N GLN A 203 -17.32 -14.02 1.46
CA GLN A 203 -18.48 -14.71 0.92
C GLN A 203 -19.69 -14.67 1.84
N LYS A 204 -19.49 -14.85 3.16
CA LYS A 204 -20.58 -14.94 4.13
C LYS A 204 -21.14 -13.60 4.57
N ILE A 205 -20.34 -12.54 4.57
CA ILE A 205 -20.76 -11.24 5.09
C ILE A 205 -21.30 -10.39 3.93
N PRO A 206 -22.57 -9.96 3.98
CA PRO A 206 -23.15 -9.12 2.93
C PRO A 206 -22.40 -7.79 2.77
N SER A 207 -22.30 -7.29 1.53
CA SER A 207 -21.59 -6.04 1.18
C SER A 207 -22.17 -4.77 1.81
N LYS A 208 -23.38 -4.84 2.41
CA LYS A 208 -23.92 -3.74 3.24
C LYS A 208 -23.05 -3.45 4.46
N TYR A 209 -22.28 -4.45 4.93
CA TYR A 209 -21.24 -4.25 5.93
C TYR A 209 -19.96 -3.81 5.23
N ASN A 210 -19.19 -2.94 5.88
CA ASN A 210 -17.93 -2.49 5.31
C ASN A 210 -16.88 -3.63 5.33
N LEU A 211 -16.64 -4.23 4.15
CA LEU A 211 -15.68 -5.33 3.96
C LEU A 211 -14.23 -4.85 3.75
N TYR A 212 -13.95 -3.54 3.82
CA TYR A 212 -12.63 -2.96 3.59
C TYR A 212 -11.49 -3.72 4.29
N SER A 213 -11.65 -3.97 5.59
CA SER A 213 -10.58 -4.59 6.38
C SER A 213 -10.27 -6.04 6.00
N LEU A 214 -11.25 -6.79 5.46
CA LEU A 214 -11.02 -8.14 4.92
C LEU A 214 -10.18 -8.08 3.64
N TYR A 215 -10.59 -7.25 2.68
CA TYR A 215 -9.84 -7.07 1.44
C TYR A 215 -8.44 -6.52 1.69
N TRP A 216 -8.30 -5.61 2.66
CA TRP A 216 -7.01 -5.05 3.04
C TRP A 216 -6.07 -6.10 3.63
N GLU A 217 -6.53 -6.87 4.63
CA GLU A 217 -5.71 -7.93 5.23
C GLU A 217 -5.38 -9.01 4.20
N TYR A 218 -6.31 -9.35 3.31
CA TYR A 218 -6.08 -10.34 2.26
C TYR A 218 -5.02 -9.86 1.27
N CYS A 219 -5.10 -8.61 0.81
CA CYS A 219 -4.07 -8.01 -0.03
C CYS A 219 -2.69 -8.00 0.67
N ASP A 220 -2.62 -7.59 1.94
CA ASP A 220 -1.36 -7.55 2.69
C ASP A 220 -0.76 -8.95 2.86
N LEU A 221 -1.60 -9.95 3.14
CA LEU A 221 -1.19 -11.33 3.26
C LEU A 221 -0.56 -11.84 1.95
N LEU A 222 -1.21 -11.63 0.80
CA LEU A 222 -0.69 -12.02 -0.52
C LEU A 222 0.61 -11.29 -0.87
N LYS A 223 0.68 -9.98 -0.62
CA LYS A 223 1.92 -9.20 -0.79
C LYS A 223 3.07 -9.75 0.07
N SER A 224 2.78 -10.20 1.29
CA SER A 224 3.79 -10.80 2.17
C SER A 224 4.34 -12.12 1.62
N GLN A 225 3.53 -12.84 0.83
CA GLN A 225 3.92 -14.05 0.10
C GLN A 225 4.53 -13.74 -1.28
N LYS A 226 4.70 -12.45 -1.63
CA LYS A 226 5.12 -11.97 -2.95
C LYS A 226 4.17 -12.33 -4.09
N ASP A 227 2.93 -12.72 -3.78
CA ASP A 227 1.87 -12.91 -4.77
C ASP A 227 1.22 -11.57 -5.09
N PHE A 228 1.87 -10.80 -5.98
CA PHE A 228 1.38 -9.48 -6.36
C PHE A 228 0.19 -9.53 -7.31
N ASP A 229 0.10 -10.54 -8.16
CA ASP A 229 -1.04 -10.71 -9.09
C ASP A 229 -2.32 -11.06 -8.33
N GLY A 230 -2.23 -11.97 -7.36
CA GLY A 230 -3.33 -12.25 -6.43
C GLY A 230 -3.73 -11.01 -5.64
N ALA A 231 -2.76 -10.24 -5.12
CA ALA A 231 -3.05 -8.99 -4.41
C ALA A 231 -3.79 -7.97 -5.30
N ILE A 232 -3.38 -7.81 -6.56
CA ILE A 232 -4.08 -6.97 -7.55
C ILE A 232 -5.51 -7.47 -7.78
N ALA A 233 -5.70 -8.78 -7.94
CA ALA A 233 -7.02 -9.37 -8.14
C ALA A 233 -7.96 -9.14 -6.95
N VAL A 234 -7.46 -9.30 -5.73
CA VAL A 234 -8.20 -9.04 -4.48
C VAL A 234 -8.56 -7.56 -4.38
N LEU A 235 -7.64 -6.64 -4.68
CA LEU A 235 -7.92 -5.20 -4.69
C LEU A 235 -8.99 -4.84 -5.72
N LYS A 236 -8.92 -5.38 -6.95
CA LYS A 236 -9.95 -5.19 -7.99
C LYS A 236 -11.33 -5.66 -7.51
N ARG A 237 -11.42 -6.80 -6.83
CA ARG A 237 -12.67 -7.27 -6.20
C ARG A 237 -13.13 -6.30 -5.12
N GLY A 238 -12.24 -5.91 -4.22
CA GLY A 238 -12.54 -5.00 -3.12
C GLY A 238 -13.12 -3.66 -3.58
N ILE A 239 -12.56 -3.06 -4.63
CA ILE A 239 -13.03 -1.78 -5.20
C ILE A 239 -14.48 -1.89 -5.74
N LYS A 240 -14.92 -3.08 -6.19
CA LYS A 240 -16.30 -3.31 -6.63
C LYS A 240 -17.30 -3.48 -5.48
N HIS A 241 -16.83 -3.96 -4.33
CA HIS A 241 -17.69 -4.33 -3.19
C HIS A 241 -17.66 -3.32 -2.03
N VAL A 242 -16.64 -2.47 -1.98
CA VAL A 242 -16.48 -1.44 -0.94
C VAL A 242 -16.68 -0.08 -1.58
N SER A 243 -17.71 0.64 -1.13
CA SER A 243 -17.98 1.98 -1.63
C SER A 243 -16.84 2.95 -1.29
N LEU A 244 -16.62 3.94 -2.15
CA LEU A 244 -15.55 4.92 -1.98
C LEU A 244 -15.71 5.76 -0.70
N GLU A 245 -16.94 5.96 -0.22
CA GLU A 245 -17.24 6.60 1.08
C GLU A 245 -16.73 5.81 2.28
N HIS A 246 -16.67 4.48 2.14
CA HIS A 246 -16.37 3.55 3.22
C HIS A 246 -14.98 2.93 3.07
N LYS A 247 -13.98 3.72 2.66
CA LYS A 247 -12.58 3.30 2.44
C LYS A 247 -12.31 2.54 1.14
N GLY A 248 -13.23 2.55 0.17
CA GLY A 248 -12.95 2.03 -1.17
C GLY A 248 -11.83 2.81 -1.89
N ASP A 249 -11.71 4.10 -1.60
CA ASP A 249 -10.62 4.98 -2.05
C ASP A 249 -9.23 4.51 -1.59
N ALA A 250 -9.14 3.96 -0.36
CA ALA A 250 -7.90 3.40 0.16
C ALA A 250 -7.48 2.12 -0.57
N LEU A 251 -8.43 1.24 -0.92
CA LEU A 251 -8.16 0.05 -1.74
C LEU A 251 -7.73 0.45 -3.16
N LEU A 252 -8.39 1.45 -3.73
CA LEU A 252 -8.05 2.00 -5.04
C LEU A 252 -6.65 2.63 -5.06
N LEU A 253 -6.29 3.34 -3.99
CA LEU A 253 -4.97 3.92 -3.84
C LEU A 253 -3.89 2.83 -3.75
N GLU A 254 -4.13 1.79 -2.95
CA GLU A 254 -3.19 0.67 -2.83
C GLU A 254 -3.06 -0.08 -4.16
N TYR A 255 -4.17 -0.24 -4.90
CA TYR A 255 -4.17 -0.80 -6.25
C TYR A 255 -3.29 0.02 -7.20
N SER A 256 -3.42 1.34 -7.19
CA SER A 256 -2.59 2.23 -8.01
C SER A 256 -1.11 2.12 -7.63
N LYS A 257 -0.78 2.17 -6.34
CA LYS A 257 0.59 2.05 -5.83
C LYS A 257 1.25 0.73 -6.21
N LEU A 258 0.51 -0.37 -6.11
CA LEU A 258 1.02 -1.70 -6.48
C LEU A 258 1.25 -1.81 -7.99
N ASN A 259 0.31 -1.36 -8.81
CA ASN A 259 0.49 -1.34 -10.28
C ASN A 259 1.68 -0.47 -10.68
N ARG A 260 1.85 0.70 -10.05
CA ARG A 260 3.02 1.56 -10.27
C ARG A 260 4.33 0.85 -9.93
N LYS A 261 4.38 0.13 -8.81
CA LYS A 261 5.56 -0.65 -8.41
C LYS A 261 5.91 -1.73 -9.44
N LEU A 262 4.91 -2.29 -10.10
CA LEU A 262 5.05 -3.30 -11.15
C LEU A 262 5.19 -2.69 -12.56
N SER A 263 5.34 -1.37 -12.68
CA SER A 263 5.43 -0.64 -13.95
C SER A 263 4.16 -0.68 -14.82
N ASN A 264 3.02 -1.02 -14.24
CA ASN A 264 1.69 -0.92 -14.88
C ASN A 264 1.15 0.51 -14.73
N TRP A 265 1.84 1.47 -15.37
CA TRP A 265 1.60 2.90 -15.20
C TRP A 265 0.21 3.34 -15.63
N GLN A 266 -0.32 2.75 -16.70
CA GLN A 266 -1.63 3.10 -17.24
C GLN A 266 -2.75 2.66 -16.28
N GLU A 267 -2.66 1.45 -15.74
CA GLU A 267 -3.60 0.92 -14.76
C GLU A 267 -3.56 1.75 -13.47
N ALA A 268 -2.36 2.14 -13.03
CA ALA A 268 -2.18 3.00 -11.88
C ALA A 268 -2.82 4.38 -12.08
N GLU A 269 -2.63 4.98 -13.26
CA GLU A 269 -3.23 6.27 -13.64
C GLU A 269 -4.76 6.19 -13.76
N ASN A 270 -5.26 5.17 -14.45
CA ASN A 270 -6.70 4.94 -14.64
C ASN A 270 -7.41 4.79 -13.30
N ALA A 271 -6.80 4.07 -12.36
CA ALA A 271 -7.33 3.92 -11.01
C ALA A 271 -7.43 5.26 -10.28
N LEU A 272 -6.39 6.10 -10.33
CA LEU A 272 -6.40 7.41 -9.68
C LEU A 272 -7.43 8.35 -10.33
N LYS A 273 -7.51 8.39 -11.66
CA LYS A 273 -8.53 9.16 -12.39
C LYS A 273 -9.95 8.72 -12.02
N TYR A 274 -10.21 7.41 -11.99
CA TYR A 274 -11.48 6.86 -11.55
C TYR A 274 -11.81 7.28 -10.11
N GLY A 275 -10.82 7.22 -9.22
CA GLY A 275 -10.97 7.62 -7.82
C GLY A 275 -11.30 9.10 -7.67
N ILE A 276 -10.56 9.98 -8.36
CA ILE A 276 -10.77 11.43 -8.33
C ILE A 276 -12.16 11.81 -8.83
N LYS A 277 -12.68 11.10 -9.83
CA LYS A 277 -14.00 11.34 -10.40
C LYS A 277 -15.13 10.93 -9.45
N ASN A 278 -15.00 9.78 -8.76
CA ASN A 278 -16.12 9.15 -8.06
C ASN A 278 -16.04 9.24 -6.53
N THR A 279 -14.90 9.63 -5.94
CA THR A 279 -14.75 9.75 -4.49
C THR A 279 -15.38 11.05 -4.00
N PRO A 280 -16.25 11.03 -2.98
CA PRO A 280 -16.85 12.25 -2.42
C PRO A 280 -15.82 13.23 -1.88
N ILE A 281 -16.23 14.50 -1.80
CA ILE A 281 -15.38 15.59 -1.32
C ILE A 281 -14.99 15.33 0.13
N GLY A 282 -13.68 15.19 0.38
CA GLY A 282 -13.17 14.87 1.69
C GLY A 282 -11.68 14.56 1.68
N GLU A 283 -11.23 13.92 2.76
CA GLU A 283 -9.82 13.56 2.96
C GLU A 283 -9.33 12.54 1.91
N GLY A 284 -10.17 11.56 1.57
CA GLY A 284 -9.88 10.54 0.55
C GLY A 284 -9.58 11.14 -0.82
N LEU A 285 -10.46 12.03 -1.29
CA LEU A 285 -10.28 12.74 -2.56
C LEU A 285 -8.99 13.57 -2.56
N LYS A 286 -8.66 14.26 -1.46
CA LYS A 286 -7.41 15.00 -1.31
C LYS A 286 -6.19 14.10 -1.48
N VAL A 287 -6.18 12.93 -0.83
CA VAL A 287 -5.07 11.97 -0.95
C VAL A 287 -4.92 11.48 -2.39
N LEU A 288 -6.02 11.20 -3.09
CA LEU A 288 -5.98 10.77 -4.50
C LEU A 288 -5.36 11.82 -5.42
N TYR A 289 -5.69 13.10 -5.24
CA TYR A 289 -5.06 14.20 -5.99
C TYR A 289 -3.55 14.31 -5.73
N LEU A 290 -3.13 14.21 -4.46
CA LEU A 290 -1.71 14.27 -4.09
C LEU A 290 -0.93 13.11 -4.70
N GLU A 291 -1.50 11.91 -4.70
CA GLU A 291 -0.87 10.71 -5.27
C GLU A 291 -0.84 10.76 -6.79
N TYR A 292 -1.90 11.25 -7.44
CA TYR A 292 -1.91 11.45 -8.89
C TYR A 292 -0.91 12.52 -9.34
N SER A 293 -0.83 13.66 -8.66
CA SER A 293 0.19 14.68 -8.94
C SER A 293 1.62 14.13 -8.76
N THR A 294 1.83 13.25 -7.77
CA THR A 294 3.13 12.61 -7.54
C THR A 294 3.49 11.64 -8.66
N GLN A 295 2.53 10.87 -9.16
CA GLN A 295 2.74 10.01 -10.32
C GLN A 295 3.08 10.82 -11.57
N LEU A 296 2.37 11.91 -11.84
CA LEU A 296 2.65 12.81 -12.97
C LEU A 296 4.05 13.44 -12.85
N LEU A 297 4.45 13.82 -11.64
CA LEU A 297 5.79 14.34 -11.36
C LEU A 297 6.89 13.31 -11.66
N PHE A 298 6.69 12.05 -11.25
CA PHE A 298 7.62 10.96 -11.60
C PHE A 298 7.78 10.79 -13.12
N GLN A 299 6.72 11.05 -13.88
CA GLN A 299 6.72 11.04 -15.35
C GLN A 299 7.16 12.39 -15.98
N ARG A 300 7.58 13.37 -15.17
CA ARG A 300 7.96 14.75 -15.58
C ARG A 300 6.85 15.53 -16.29
N ARG A 301 5.59 15.15 -16.07
CA ARG A 301 4.39 15.84 -16.57
C ARG A 301 4.00 16.99 -15.62
N TYR A 302 4.89 17.98 -15.48
CA TYR A 302 4.76 19.04 -14.49
C TYR A 302 3.46 19.86 -14.65
N ASP A 303 3.10 20.23 -15.88
CA ASP A 303 1.91 21.06 -16.14
C ASP A 303 0.60 20.34 -15.79
N GLU A 304 0.53 19.04 -16.11
CA GLU A 304 -0.61 18.21 -15.73
C GLU A 304 -0.68 18.02 -14.21
N ALA A 305 0.46 17.87 -13.54
CA ALA A 305 0.52 17.77 -12.09
C ALA A 305 0.03 19.06 -11.41
N LEU A 306 0.43 20.22 -11.93
CA LEU A 306 -0.03 21.52 -11.44
C LEU A 306 -1.53 21.74 -11.72
N SER A 307 -1.99 21.40 -12.92
CA SER A 307 -3.42 21.48 -13.29
C SER A 307 -4.28 20.61 -12.36
N CYS A 308 -3.85 19.36 -12.15
CA CYS A 308 -4.47 18.40 -11.22
C CYS A 308 -4.61 18.97 -9.80
N LEU A 309 -3.56 19.61 -9.25
CA LEU A 309 -3.60 20.20 -7.92
C LEU A 309 -4.45 21.48 -7.84
N ASN A 310 -4.50 22.28 -8.91
CA ASN A 310 -5.39 23.44 -8.98
C ASN A 310 -6.86 23.02 -9.05
N GLU A 311 -7.18 21.96 -9.80
CA GLU A 311 -8.51 21.34 -9.77
C GLU A 311 -8.88 20.89 -8.35
N ALA A 312 -7.94 20.28 -7.64
CA ALA A 312 -8.12 19.88 -6.25
C ALA A 312 -8.46 21.08 -5.34
N ILE A 313 -7.79 22.22 -5.50
CA ILE A 313 -8.08 23.45 -4.74
C ILE A 313 -9.50 23.96 -4.99
N ASN A 314 -9.99 23.85 -6.23
CA ASN A 314 -11.33 24.31 -6.60
C ASN A 314 -12.43 23.39 -6.04
N ARG A 315 -12.16 22.08 -5.94
CA ARG A 315 -13.14 21.08 -5.45
C ARG A 315 -13.13 20.89 -3.93
N LEU A 316 -11.99 21.09 -3.26
CA LEU A 316 -11.81 20.77 -1.84
C LEU A 316 -11.98 22.00 -0.93
N PRO A 317 -12.44 21.80 0.32
CA PRO A 317 -12.62 22.90 1.26
C PRO A 317 -11.30 23.57 1.63
N LYS A 318 -11.34 24.86 2.00
CA LYS A 318 -10.17 25.70 2.31
C LYS A 318 -9.19 25.08 3.30
N LYS A 319 -9.67 24.31 4.28
CA LYS A 319 -8.83 23.58 5.24
C LYS A 319 -7.80 22.64 4.60
N SER A 320 -8.07 22.15 3.38
CA SER A 320 -7.20 21.25 2.63
C SER A 320 -6.17 22.00 1.77
N HIS A 321 -6.33 23.31 1.57
CA HIS A 321 -5.50 24.08 0.62
C HIS A 321 -4.03 24.19 1.03
N GLY A 322 -3.72 24.16 2.33
CA GLY A 322 -2.34 24.31 2.80
C GLY A 322 -1.38 23.29 2.17
N VAL A 323 -1.71 22.01 2.28
CA VAL A 323 -0.89 20.91 1.74
C VAL A 323 -0.86 20.94 0.20
N LEU A 324 -1.98 21.26 -0.45
CA LEU A 324 -2.05 21.34 -1.91
C LEU A 324 -1.17 22.48 -2.47
N LYS A 325 -1.21 23.66 -1.82
CA LYS A 325 -0.38 24.81 -2.20
C LYS A 325 1.11 24.55 -1.99
N LEU A 326 1.48 23.88 -0.88
CA LEU A 326 2.86 23.44 -0.66
C LEU A 326 3.33 22.53 -1.81
N ARG A 327 2.52 21.54 -2.18
CA ARG A 327 2.84 20.63 -3.29
C ARG A 327 2.95 21.33 -4.64
N ILE A 328 2.08 22.32 -4.92
CA ILE A 328 2.16 23.17 -6.11
C ILE A 328 3.50 23.93 -6.15
N ASN A 329 3.91 24.52 -5.01
CA ASN A 329 5.18 25.25 -4.93
C ASN A 329 6.38 24.32 -5.15
N GLU A 330 6.39 23.14 -4.52
CA GLU A 330 7.43 22.12 -4.73
C GLU A 330 7.59 21.76 -6.21
N ILE A 331 6.49 21.44 -6.89
CA ILE A 331 6.49 21.04 -8.31
C ILE A 331 6.92 22.22 -9.20
N SER A 332 6.50 23.44 -8.86
CA SER A 332 6.89 24.65 -9.60
C SER A 332 8.39 24.93 -9.48
N GLU A 333 8.97 24.77 -8.30
CA GLU A 333 10.42 24.90 -8.09
C GLU A 333 11.21 23.78 -8.77
N GLU A 334 10.70 22.54 -8.77
CA GLU A 334 11.34 21.44 -9.49
C GLU A 334 11.33 21.66 -11.01
N LYS A 335 10.20 22.17 -11.55
CA LYS A 335 10.08 22.59 -12.95
C LYS A 335 11.10 23.66 -13.34
N LYS A 336 11.36 24.65 -12.46
CA LYS A 336 12.39 25.69 -12.67
C LYS A 336 13.81 25.14 -12.69
N LYS A 337 14.12 24.18 -11.80
CA LYS A 337 15.46 23.57 -11.70
C LYS A 337 15.80 22.64 -12.85
N ARG A 338 14.79 22.04 -13.48
CA ARG A 338 14.92 21.12 -14.61
C ARG A 338 13.98 21.58 -15.72
N PRO A 339 14.27 22.73 -16.36
CA PRO A 339 13.40 23.25 -17.41
C PRO A 339 13.23 22.19 -18.47
N GLN A 340 11.99 21.96 -18.89
CA GLN A 340 11.70 21.15 -20.06
C GLN A 340 12.48 21.75 -21.22
N LYS A 341 13.57 21.10 -21.67
CA LYS A 341 13.84 21.11 -23.11
C LYS A 341 12.53 20.64 -23.73
N THR A 342 11.99 21.41 -24.66
CA THR A 342 10.78 21.08 -25.42
C THR A 342 10.98 19.77 -26.17
N HIS A 343 10.87 18.66 -25.45
CA HIS A 343 10.61 17.33 -25.93
C HIS A 343 9.21 17.03 -25.45
N LYS A 344 8.26 17.06 -26.39
CA LYS A 344 6.90 16.52 -26.19
C LYS A 344 7.07 15.06 -25.77
N THR A 345 7.14 14.84 -24.46
CA THR A 345 7.41 13.53 -23.89
C THR A 345 6.08 12.80 -23.78
N ILE A 346 5.70 12.15 -24.88
CA ILE A 346 4.77 11.03 -24.89
C ILE A 346 5.56 9.85 -24.32
N ILE A 347 5.31 9.45 -23.09
CA ILE A 347 5.73 8.14 -22.58
C ILE A 347 4.48 7.38 -22.17
N GLY A 348 4.22 6.30 -22.89
CA GLY A 348 3.38 5.22 -22.41
C GLY A 348 2.10 4.92 -23.19
N GLU A 349 1.92 5.44 -24.41
CA GLU A 349 0.99 4.76 -25.31
C GLU A 349 1.66 3.48 -25.82
N LYS A 350 1.04 2.32 -25.55
CA LYS A 350 1.19 1.20 -26.47
C LYS A 350 0.76 1.76 -27.83
N GLU A 351 1.68 1.89 -28.77
CA GLU A 351 1.34 2.11 -30.17
C GLU A 351 0.41 0.95 -30.54
N LYS A 352 -0.88 1.21 -30.62
CA LYS A 352 -1.88 0.15 -30.81
C LYS A 352 -1.90 -0.35 -32.24
N ARG A 353 -1.34 0.43 -33.18
CA ARG A 353 -1.43 0.17 -34.62
C ARG A 353 -0.21 0.73 -35.36
N PHE A 354 0.47 -0.13 -36.11
CA PHE A 354 1.59 0.29 -36.96
C PHE A 354 1.09 0.46 -38.39
N ALA A 355 0.94 1.70 -38.86
CA ALA A 355 0.49 1.97 -40.23
C ALA A 355 1.68 2.12 -41.18
N ILE A 356 1.67 1.40 -42.30
CA ILE A 356 2.75 1.42 -43.29
C ILE A 356 3.04 2.84 -43.77
N SER A 357 4.32 3.16 -44.01
CA SER A 357 4.79 4.45 -44.53
C SER A 357 4.42 5.67 -43.69
N LYS A 358 3.92 5.47 -42.46
CA LYS A 358 3.63 6.53 -41.50
C LYS A 358 4.62 6.48 -40.34
N PRO A 359 5.01 7.64 -39.80
CA PRO A 359 5.82 7.69 -38.60
C PRO A 359 5.01 7.18 -37.39
N VAL A 360 5.63 6.39 -36.53
CA VAL A 360 5.03 6.03 -35.23
C VAL A 360 5.01 7.24 -34.29
N SER A 361 4.08 7.22 -33.33
CA SER A 361 4.01 8.25 -32.27
C SER A 361 5.13 8.09 -31.23
N LEU A 362 5.75 6.91 -31.19
CA LEU A 362 6.84 6.57 -30.30
C LEU A 362 8.12 7.32 -30.67
N GLU A 363 8.89 7.74 -29.67
CA GLU A 363 10.21 8.35 -29.87
C GLU A 363 11.32 7.38 -29.48
N GLU A 364 12.47 7.50 -30.15
CA GLU A 364 13.68 6.83 -29.68
C GLU A 364 14.09 7.43 -28.33
N THR A 365 14.31 6.56 -27.36
CA THR A 365 14.69 6.93 -26.00
C THR A 365 15.73 5.95 -25.49
N SER A 366 16.27 6.21 -24.30
CA SER A 366 17.15 5.23 -23.65
C SER A 366 16.50 3.87 -23.42
N GLY A 367 15.16 3.75 -23.46
CA GLY A 367 14.39 2.51 -23.31
C GLY A 367 13.59 2.09 -24.55
N CYS A 368 13.73 2.77 -25.70
CA CYS A 368 13.01 2.43 -26.92
C CYS A 368 13.94 2.66 -28.13
N GLU A 369 14.20 1.60 -28.89
CA GLU A 369 15.05 1.65 -30.10
C GLU A 369 14.27 1.20 -31.33
N PHE A 370 14.53 1.84 -32.49
CA PHE A 370 14.00 1.38 -33.77
C PHE A 370 15.11 0.79 -34.64
N LYS A 371 14.76 -0.28 -35.36
CA LYS A 371 15.63 -0.84 -36.40
C LYS A 371 14.88 -1.17 -37.66
N GLU A 372 15.45 -0.76 -38.78
CA GLU A 372 15.06 -1.25 -40.09
C GLU A 372 15.78 -2.56 -40.39
N VAL A 373 15.05 -3.52 -40.97
CA VAL A 373 15.63 -4.74 -41.53
C VAL A 373 16.03 -4.45 -42.97
N LYS A 374 17.29 -4.09 -43.20
CA LYS A 374 17.80 -3.70 -44.53
C LYS A 374 18.16 -4.89 -45.44
N GLY A 375 18.19 -6.12 -44.91
CA GLY A 375 18.54 -7.34 -45.65
C GLY A 375 17.34 -8.22 -46.00
N SER A 376 17.50 -9.13 -46.96
CA SER A 376 16.43 -10.07 -47.38
C SER A 376 16.13 -11.18 -46.37
N ASN A 377 16.98 -11.37 -45.36
CA ASN A 377 16.80 -12.37 -44.31
C ASN A 377 16.53 -11.68 -42.96
N PRO A 378 15.26 -11.60 -42.53
CA PRO A 378 14.89 -10.96 -41.27
C PRO A 378 15.39 -11.74 -40.05
N VAL A 379 15.40 -13.08 -40.11
CA VAL A 379 15.89 -13.97 -39.04
C VAL A 379 17.34 -13.61 -38.69
N ARG A 380 18.23 -13.57 -39.68
CA ARG A 380 19.65 -13.25 -39.49
C ARG A 380 19.84 -11.80 -39.03
N SER A 381 19.10 -10.87 -39.62
CA SER A 381 19.25 -9.43 -39.33
C SER A 381 18.88 -9.13 -37.87
N ILE A 382 17.77 -9.69 -37.38
CA ILE A 382 17.30 -9.50 -36.01
C ILE A 382 18.19 -10.27 -35.04
N SER A 383 18.39 -11.57 -35.28
CA SER A 383 19.14 -12.42 -34.35
C SER A 383 20.59 -11.96 -34.18
N SER A 384 21.23 -11.40 -35.20
CA SER A 384 22.65 -11.02 -35.11
C SER A 384 22.97 -10.05 -33.96
N VAL A 385 22.06 -9.15 -33.61
CA VAL A 385 22.30 -8.04 -32.66
C VAL A 385 21.34 -7.98 -31.47
N VAL A 386 20.27 -8.79 -31.44
CA VAL A 386 19.21 -8.71 -30.40
C VAL A 386 19.75 -8.85 -28.97
N ASP A 387 20.69 -9.76 -28.76
CA ASP A 387 21.31 -10.03 -27.46
C ASP A 387 22.19 -8.85 -26.99
N GLU A 388 22.85 -8.14 -27.90
CA GLU A 388 23.62 -6.93 -27.57
C GLU A 388 22.73 -5.84 -26.98
N TYR A 389 21.58 -5.61 -27.61
CA TYR A 389 20.58 -4.65 -27.13
C TYR A 389 19.97 -5.07 -25.80
N VAL A 390 19.58 -6.33 -25.68
CA VAL A 390 19.02 -6.87 -24.42
C VAL A 390 20.03 -6.75 -23.28
N VAL A 391 21.28 -7.16 -23.49
CA VAL A 391 22.35 -7.05 -22.48
C VAL A 391 22.59 -5.58 -22.11
N ALA A 392 22.64 -4.67 -23.08
CA ALA A 392 22.81 -3.24 -22.82
C ALA A 392 21.71 -2.66 -21.92
N TRP A 393 20.46 -3.10 -22.11
CA TRP A 393 19.34 -2.68 -21.26
C TRP A 393 19.32 -3.35 -19.90
N LEU A 394 19.64 -4.63 -19.80
CA LEU A 394 19.78 -5.31 -18.50
C LEU A 394 20.89 -4.69 -17.66
N ASN A 395 21.94 -4.19 -18.30
CA ASN A 395 23.04 -3.47 -17.66
C ASN A 395 22.76 -1.99 -17.43
N SER A 396 21.63 -1.45 -17.87
CA SER A 396 21.24 -0.07 -17.62
C SER A 396 21.05 0.16 -16.12
N LEU A 397 21.29 1.39 -15.64
CA LEU A 397 20.95 1.79 -14.26
C LEU A 397 19.62 2.54 -14.18
N LYS A 398 19.00 2.84 -15.33
CA LYS A 398 17.83 3.73 -15.42
C LYS A 398 16.53 2.98 -15.71
N SER A 399 16.57 2.03 -16.64
CA SER A 399 15.38 1.32 -17.11
C SER A 399 15.71 0.08 -17.94
N GLY A 400 14.73 -0.83 -18.02
CA GLY A 400 14.66 -1.81 -19.10
C GLY A 400 14.40 -1.13 -20.44
N GLY A 401 14.05 -1.91 -21.46
CA GLY A 401 13.81 -1.35 -22.78
C GLY A 401 13.08 -2.27 -23.73
N ARG A 402 12.76 -1.70 -24.89
CA ARG A 402 12.21 -2.41 -26.05
C ARG A 402 12.91 -2.00 -27.33
N ILE A 403 13.03 -2.94 -28.24
CA ILE A 403 13.51 -2.71 -29.61
C ILE A 403 12.42 -3.16 -30.57
N LEU A 404 12.13 -2.31 -31.56
CA LEU A 404 11.14 -2.60 -32.59
C LEU A 404 11.83 -2.67 -33.95
N TRP A 405 11.82 -3.86 -34.55
CA TRP A 405 12.24 -4.07 -35.93
C TRP A 405 11.09 -3.83 -36.90
N GLY A 406 11.39 -3.19 -38.03
CA GLY A 406 10.41 -2.75 -39.03
C GLY A 406 10.06 -1.27 -38.94
N ILE A 407 10.86 -0.48 -38.21
CA ILE A 407 10.72 0.98 -38.10
C ILE A 407 12.06 1.60 -38.42
N ARG A 408 12.09 2.57 -39.34
CA ARG A 408 13.31 3.32 -39.67
C ARG A 408 13.70 4.23 -38.51
N ASN A 409 14.98 4.21 -38.18
CA ASN A 409 15.56 5.01 -37.10
C ASN A 409 15.60 6.51 -37.42
N GLU A 410 15.75 6.89 -38.69
CA GLU A 410 15.94 8.29 -39.11
C GLU A 410 14.66 9.13 -39.04
N ASP A 411 13.52 8.55 -39.44
CA ASP A 411 12.25 9.26 -39.61
C ASP A 411 11.07 8.62 -38.85
N ARG A 412 11.33 7.52 -38.13
CA ARG A 412 10.34 6.71 -37.37
C ARG A 412 9.28 6.07 -38.24
N VAL A 413 9.49 6.00 -39.55
CA VAL A 413 8.51 5.46 -40.49
C VAL A 413 8.44 3.94 -40.38
N VAL A 414 7.22 3.42 -40.26
CA VAL A 414 6.96 1.98 -40.33
C VAL A 414 7.25 1.50 -41.75
N VAL A 415 8.21 0.61 -41.89
CA VAL A 415 8.53 -0.11 -43.14
C VAL A 415 8.16 -1.58 -43.06
N GLY A 416 7.99 -2.09 -41.83
CA GLY A 416 7.67 -3.47 -41.54
C GLY A 416 8.82 -4.45 -41.76
N VAL A 417 8.60 -5.67 -41.29
CA VAL A 417 9.42 -6.85 -41.48
C VAL A 417 8.56 -7.85 -42.22
N LYS A 418 8.94 -8.17 -43.46
CA LYS A 418 8.25 -9.20 -44.24
C LYS A 418 8.63 -10.56 -43.69
N ALA A 419 7.65 -11.27 -43.12
CA ALA A 419 7.86 -12.56 -42.48
C ALA A 419 6.60 -13.43 -42.58
N SER A 420 6.72 -14.54 -43.30
CA SER A 420 5.73 -15.61 -43.32
C SER A 420 5.53 -16.24 -41.94
N TYR A 421 4.48 -17.06 -41.77
CA TYR A 421 4.26 -17.82 -40.54
C TYR A 421 5.52 -18.62 -40.09
N SER A 422 6.16 -19.32 -41.03
CA SER A 422 7.37 -20.11 -40.77
C SER A 422 8.53 -19.23 -40.29
N GLU A 423 8.75 -18.09 -40.94
CA GLU A 423 9.82 -17.15 -40.56
C GLU A 423 9.54 -16.48 -39.20
N ARG A 424 8.28 -16.19 -38.87
CA ARG A 424 7.91 -15.64 -37.56
C ARG A 424 8.22 -16.64 -36.44
N ASP A 425 7.90 -17.92 -36.64
CA ASP A 425 8.23 -18.96 -35.67
C ASP A 425 9.74 -19.13 -35.53
N GLU A 426 10.48 -19.13 -36.65
CA GLU A 426 11.93 -19.18 -36.65
C GLU A 426 12.58 -17.98 -35.94
N ILE A 427 12.11 -16.76 -36.19
CA ILE A 427 12.57 -15.55 -35.48
C ILE A 427 12.38 -15.73 -33.97
N ARG A 428 11.19 -16.16 -33.52
CA ARG A 428 10.95 -16.38 -32.08
C ARG A 428 11.92 -17.40 -31.49
N ARG A 429 12.10 -18.54 -32.16
CA ARG A 429 12.99 -19.61 -31.72
C ARG A 429 14.43 -19.14 -31.61
N VAL A 430 14.98 -18.55 -32.67
CA VAL A 430 16.38 -18.12 -32.72
C VAL A 430 16.66 -16.98 -31.74
N VAL A 431 15.72 -16.02 -31.62
CA VAL A 431 15.84 -14.95 -30.62
C VAL A 431 15.78 -15.54 -29.21
N MET A 432 14.84 -16.45 -28.92
CA MET A 432 14.75 -17.11 -27.62
C MET A 432 16.04 -17.87 -27.28
N ASP A 433 16.58 -18.64 -28.22
CA ASP A 433 17.83 -19.39 -28.04
C ASP A 433 19.00 -18.46 -27.69
N LYS A 434 19.09 -17.29 -28.35
CA LYS A 434 20.08 -16.26 -28.01
C LYS A 434 19.88 -15.68 -26.62
N LEU A 435 18.64 -15.35 -26.25
CA LEU A 435 18.35 -14.79 -24.92
C LEU A 435 18.64 -15.80 -23.80
N LEU A 436 18.43 -17.10 -24.05
CA LEU A 436 18.78 -18.18 -23.12
C LEU A 436 20.30 -18.34 -22.90
N GLN A 437 21.13 -17.85 -23.83
CA GLN A 437 22.59 -17.87 -23.69
C GLN A 437 23.14 -16.72 -22.85
N ILE A 438 22.34 -15.67 -22.58
CA ILE A 438 22.75 -14.54 -21.74
C ILE A 438 23.04 -15.04 -20.32
N THR A 439 24.12 -14.49 -19.74
CA THR A 439 24.58 -14.84 -18.39
C THR A 439 24.78 -13.57 -17.55
N PRO A 440 24.21 -13.47 -16.34
CA PRO A 440 23.36 -14.45 -15.65
C PRO A 440 22.07 -14.78 -16.39
N LYS A 441 21.47 -15.94 -16.08
CA LYS A 441 20.25 -16.41 -16.75
C LYS A 441 19.09 -15.45 -16.49
N ILE A 442 18.36 -15.13 -17.56
CA ILE A 442 17.10 -14.37 -17.52
C ILE A 442 15.97 -15.39 -17.56
N ALA A 443 14.98 -15.24 -16.68
CA ALA A 443 13.81 -16.11 -16.72
C ALA A 443 13.02 -15.87 -18.02
N PRO A 444 12.63 -16.91 -18.78
CA PRO A 444 11.92 -16.75 -20.05
C PRO A 444 10.61 -15.96 -19.96
N THR A 445 9.97 -15.95 -18.78
CA THR A 445 8.74 -15.19 -18.50
C THR A 445 8.98 -13.70 -18.24
N SER A 446 10.24 -13.24 -18.23
CA SER A 446 10.59 -11.85 -17.92
C SER A 446 10.72 -10.96 -19.16
N TYR A 447 10.75 -11.53 -20.37
CA TYR A 447 10.78 -10.79 -21.63
C TYR A 447 9.62 -11.21 -22.53
N SER A 448 9.26 -10.37 -23.51
CA SER A 448 8.22 -10.66 -24.49
C SER A 448 8.72 -10.49 -25.92
N LEU A 449 8.30 -11.39 -26.80
CA LEU A 449 8.59 -11.41 -28.24
C LEU A 449 7.29 -11.26 -29.02
N ASN A 450 6.97 -10.04 -29.45
CA ASN A 450 5.66 -9.70 -30.04
C ASN A 450 5.79 -9.40 -31.53
N PHE A 451 4.87 -9.92 -32.33
CA PHE A 451 4.67 -9.49 -33.71
C PHE A 451 3.41 -8.65 -33.76
N HIS A 452 3.56 -7.39 -34.17
CA HIS A 452 2.46 -6.46 -34.36
C HIS A 452 2.14 -6.35 -35.84
N GLU A 453 0.87 -6.53 -36.23
CA GLU A 453 0.44 -6.40 -37.62
C GLU A 453 0.64 -4.97 -38.13
N VAL A 454 1.17 -4.84 -39.34
CA VAL A 454 1.23 -3.56 -40.05
C VAL A 454 -0.05 -3.40 -40.86
N ILE A 455 -0.72 -2.26 -40.72
CA ILE A 455 -1.96 -1.93 -41.43
C ILE A 455 -1.72 -0.99 -42.60
N ASP A 456 -2.58 -1.04 -43.60
CA ASP A 456 -2.62 -0.11 -44.72
C ASP A 456 -3.36 1.21 -44.37
N ASP A 457 -3.54 2.08 -45.36
CA ASP A 457 -4.29 3.34 -45.19
C ASP A 457 -5.79 3.14 -44.90
N ASN A 458 -6.35 1.98 -45.23
CA ASN A 458 -7.73 1.60 -44.97
C ASN A 458 -7.93 0.92 -43.60
N GLN A 459 -6.86 0.78 -42.81
CA GLN A 459 -6.82 0.04 -41.54
C GLN A 459 -6.93 -1.49 -41.67
N GLU A 460 -6.67 -2.03 -42.85
CA GLU A 460 -6.65 -3.47 -43.08
C GLU A 460 -5.23 -4.03 -42.84
N PRO A 461 -5.09 -5.20 -42.19
CA PRO A 461 -3.79 -5.84 -41.99
C PRO A 461 -3.11 -6.17 -43.34
N MET A 462 -1.84 -5.80 -43.47
CA MET A 462 -1.04 -6.15 -44.64
C MET A 462 -0.51 -7.57 -44.51
N ASN A 463 -0.58 -8.31 -45.62
CA ASN A 463 -0.18 -9.72 -45.63
C ASN A 463 1.32 -9.89 -45.34
N ASP A 464 1.63 -10.78 -44.39
CA ASP A 464 2.98 -11.14 -43.96
C ASP A 464 3.90 -9.96 -43.57
N LEU A 465 3.35 -8.81 -43.17
CA LEU A 465 4.14 -7.65 -42.77
C LEU A 465 3.90 -7.24 -41.31
N TYR A 466 4.99 -7.17 -40.54
CA TYR A 466 4.92 -6.98 -39.10
C TYR A 466 5.95 -6.00 -38.56
N VAL A 467 5.68 -5.43 -37.39
CA VAL A 467 6.72 -4.87 -36.52
C VAL A 467 7.04 -5.90 -35.44
N PHE A 468 8.31 -6.31 -35.36
CA PHE A 468 8.75 -7.29 -34.36
C PHE A 468 9.34 -6.57 -33.14
N GLU A 469 8.74 -6.76 -31.98
CA GLU A 469 9.14 -6.14 -30.71
C GLU A 469 9.76 -7.17 -29.78
N VAL A 470 10.94 -6.83 -29.24
CA VAL A 470 11.53 -7.51 -28.08
C VAL A 470 11.53 -6.54 -26.92
N ALA A 471 10.82 -6.88 -25.85
CA ALA A 471 10.75 -6.08 -24.63
C ALA A 471 11.33 -6.84 -23.44
N VAL A 472 12.14 -6.16 -22.65
CA VAL A 472 12.90 -6.73 -21.52
C VAL A 472 12.65 -5.93 -20.23
N PRO A 473 12.73 -6.60 -19.06
CA PRO A 473 12.31 -6.01 -17.80
C PRO A 473 13.33 -4.98 -17.30
N HIS A 474 13.00 -4.33 -16.19
CA HIS A 474 13.94 -3.45 -15.51
C HIS A 474 15.18 -4.23 -15.03
N PRO A 475 16.36 -3.59 -15.00
CA PRO A 475 17.61 -4.16 -14.47
C PRO A 475 17.46 -4.82 -13.09
N ASP A 476 18.22 -5.90 -12.86
CA ASP A 476 18.27 -6.63 -11.59
C ASP A 476 18.61 -5.68 -10.43
N PRO A 477 17.81 -5.67 -9.33
CA PRO A 477 18.10 -4.89 -8.12
C PRO A 477 19.48 -5.16 -7.52
N ASN A 478 20.06 -6.35 -7.76
CA ASN A 478 21.39 -6.69 -7.28
C ASN A 478 22.53 -6.03 -8.07
N LEU A 479 22.20 -5.25 -9.10
CA LEU A 479 23.16 -4.55 -9.97
C LEU A 479 24.20 -5.51 -10.57
N THR A 480 23.78 -6.72 -10.94
CA THR A 480 24.64 -7.69 -11.63
C THR A 480 24.85 -7.29 -13.09
N LEU A 481 26.06 -7.44 -13.61
CA LEU A 481 26.33 -7.27 -15.05
C LEU A 481 26.00 -8.56 -15.80
N TYR A 482 25.27 -8.39 -16.90
CA TYR A 482 24.93 -9.42 -17.89
C TYR A 482 25.90 -9.38 -19.07
N ALA A 483 26.12 -10.54 -19.67
CA ALA A 483 26.93 -10.74 -20.85
C ALA A 483 26.18 -11.60 -21.87
N THR A 484 26.45 -11.39 -23.16
CA THR A 484 25.90 -12.21 -24.26
C THR A 484 26.44 -13.65 -24.18
N GLY A 485 25.92 -14.56 -25.02
CA GLY A 485 26.48 -15.92 -25.15
C GLY A 485 27.95 -15.97 -25.57
N LYS A 486 28.51 -14.85 -26.05
CA LYS A 486 29.93 -14.68 -26.40
C LYS A 486 30.76 -14.03 -25.29
N ASN A 487 30.20 -13.89 -24.08
CA ASN A 487 30.81 -13.19 -22.94
C ASN A 487 31.10 -11.71 -23.20
N GLU A 488 30.31 -11.07 -24.07
CA GLU A 488 30.45 -9.65 -24.36
C GLU A 488 29.51 -8.83 -23.47
N VAL A 489 30.04 -7.78 -22.84
CA VAL A 489 29.27 -6.90 -21.96
C VAL A 489 29.00 -5.59 -22.69
N PHE A 490 27.72 -5.25 -22.77
CA PHE A 490 27.25 -4.00 -23.37
C PHE A 490 26.56 -3.14 -22.32
N VAL A 491 26.64 -1.83 -22.46
CA VAL A 491 25.90 -0.86 -21.66
C VAL A 491 25.16 0.13 -22.55
N LYS A 492 23.99 0.60 -22.11
CA LYS A 492 23.29 1.70 -22.77
C LYS A 492 23.85 3.05 -22.30
N THR A 493 24.31 3.85 -23.25
CA THR A 493 24.75 5.24 -23.07
C THR A 493 23.75 6.20 -23.71
N ASP A 494 23.90 7.50 -23.49
CA ASP A 494 23.09 8.52 -24.16
C ASP A 494 23.36 8.58 -25.68
N SER A 495 24.44 7.94 -26.16
CA SER A 495 24.81 7.83 -27.58
C SER A 495 24.51 6.45 -28.20
N GLY A 496 23.78 5.57 -27.50
CA GLY A 496 23.46 4.22 -27.96
C GLY A 496 24.11 3.12 -27.13
N ILE A 497 24.15 1.89 -27.66
CA ILE A 497 24.80 0.75 -26.99
C ILE A 497 26.32 0.81 -27.18
N LYS A 498 27.07 0.48 -26.14
CA LYS A 498 28.53 0.41 -26.18
C LYS A 498 29.02 -0.91 -25.61
N LYS A 499 29.86 -1.62 -26.37
CA LYS A 499 30.63 -2.77 -25.88
C LYS A 499 31.75 -2.27 -24.97
N LEU A 500 31.85 -2.83 -23.78
CA LEU A 500 32.90 -2.47 -22.82
C LEU A 500 34.20 -3.20 -23.16
N ASP A 501 35.31 -2.48 -23.09
CA ASP A 501 36.63 -3.11 -22.98
C ASP A 501 36.93 -3.55 -21.53
N VAL A 502 38.10 -4.16 -21.32
CA VAL A 502 38.51 -4.69 -20.00
C VAL A 502 38.57 -3.60 -18.93
N SER A 503 39.10 -2.42 -19.28
CA SER A 503 39.25 -1.29 -18.34
C SER A 503 37.88 -0.69 -18.00
N GLU A 504 37.03 -0.51 -19.01
CA GLU A 504 35.69 0.02 -18.84
C GLU A 504 34.78 -0.93 -18.05
N PHE A 505 34.90 -2.24 -18.30
CA PHE A 505 34.21 -3.27 -17.51
C PHE A 505 34.58 -3.18 -16.02
N GLN A 506 35.88 -3.06 -15.70
CA GLN A 506 36.33 -2.91 -14.31
C GLN A 506 35.75 -1.64 -13.66
N ALA A 507 35.77 -0.51 -14.37
CA ALA A 507 35.19 0.74 -13.88
C ALA A 507 33.69 0.60 -13.59
N GLU A 508 32.96 -0.10 -14.45
CA GLU A 508 31.51 -0.29 -14.36
C GLU A 508 31.11 -1.26 -13.23
N VAL A 509 31.97 -2.23 -12.90
CA VAL A 509 31.87 -3.10 -11.70
C VAL A 509 32.10 -2.28 -10.42
N ILE A 510 33.18 -1.49 -10.35
CA ILE A 510 33.49 -0.67 -9.17
C ILE A 510 32.35 0.32 -8.87
N LYS A 511 31.81 0.96 -9.92
CA LYS A 511 30.67 1.86 -9.82
C LYS A 511 29.44 1.18 -9.18
N ARG A 512 29.09 -0.04 -9.61
CA ARG A 512 27.96 -0.81 -9.04
C ARG A 512 28.19 -1.20 -7.59
N GLN A 513 29.40 -1.64 -7.25
CA GLN A 513 29.74 -1.97 -5.87
C GLN A 513 29.60 -0.76 -4.94
N ASN A 514 29.99 0.43 -5.39
CA ASN A 514 29.82 1.66 -4.62
C ASN A 514 28.33 2.02 -4.42
N ILE A 515 27.49 1.82 -5.45
CA ILE A 515 26.04 2.00 -5.32
C ILE A 515 25.46 1.04 -4.27
N LEU A 516 25.84 -0.25 -4.31
CA LEU A 516 25.36 -1.26 -3.33
C LEU A 516 25.81 -0.94 -1.90
N LYS A 517 27.03 -0.43 -1.70
CA LYS A 517 27.52 -0.01 -0.37
C LYS A 517 26.71 1.15 0.20
N ASN A 518 26.38 2.14 -0.63
CA ASN A 518 25.61 3.33 -0.23
C ASN A 518 24.10 3.05 -0.03
N GLN A 519 23.62 1.86 -0.39
CA GLN A 519 22.23 1.42 -0.20
C GLN A 519 22.03 0.55 1.06
N LYS A 520 23.10 0.19 1.78
CA LYS A 520 22.96 -0.49 3.08
C LYS A 520 22.64 0.57 4.16
N PRO A 521 21.62 0.32 5.01
CA PRO A 521 21.14 1.28 6.00
C PRO A 521 22.18 1.66 7.04
#